data_AF-A0A2D6JJN9-F1
#
_entry.id   AF-A0A2D6JJN9-F1
#
_cell.length_a   1.000
_cell.length_b   1.000
_cell.length_c   1.000
_cell.angle_alpha   90.00
_cell.angle_beta   90.00
_cell.angle_gamma   90.00
#
_symmetry.space_group_name_H-M   'P 1'
#
loop_
_entity.id
_entity.type
_entity.pdbx_description
1 polymer ?
#
loop_
_entity_poly.entity_id
_entity_poly.type
_entity_poly.pdbx_seq_one_letter_code
_entity_poly.pdbx_strand_id
1 'polypeptide(L)'
;MTKWIGLCLLLLGFQSLMAESFLIRERISKDGNITTLAVEPTKKEVQQEVVLKNIQEFLSEHETSYEYNRDFYRERLVPENMLKPEHYYFLQNFDVSFLDLPHLEVRTIVEQGPVDNRINLPILAEGYTLAEKEKFFEDCKRISRDLFANKAFSSYLELFNVYAIFVASNESGVTDIQRKDTAFDLYRSPAGSKRGIIPGSSWAIDRAFRQAPGADYPIILVNDDYYGGLGGRYAITTRSLNSGSMVLRHELGHNFGNVGEEYDGGQVYSGANFSSSRNLNWPQWIEGQTKIFESKFLSGAYLWKNLNEGDIHVDIDFPGPSYIFDAKISSVGWDSPNDVKVELNGGPFPIKGVWTEDRSFFKPVNYYALNKGKNRFSFKENIHDGNNVFAFAMIYAHPRDIITSKHHVGGYSVFDNYQRKRGYRPTFDTCLMRDMRSNQFCSVDQENMWKRFLSKISILDEYKVTKKRNGQYLVQVNAALNRHGKISMQGIDENNKVVFTEKFMNQFIVPDTIKEVRFSFTTSEVRKYDSNFVKSIRIQ
;
A
#
# COMPACT_ATOMS: atom_id res chain seq x y z
N MET A 1 -49.32 -2.52 -24.12
CA MET A 1 -48.56 -2.67 -22.86
C MET A 1 -47.37 -1.72 -22.88
N THR A 2 -47.63 -0.40 -22.90
CA THR A 2 -46.60 0.61 -23.19
C THR A 2 -46.82 1.91 -22.41
N LYS A 3 -47.41 1.82 -21.21
CA LYS A 3 -47.67 2.99 -20.34
C LYS A 3 -47.46 2.76 -18.83
N TRP A 4 -46.83 1.66 -18.43
CA TRP A 4 -46.61 1.34 -17.00
C TRP A 4 -45.14 1.17 -16.59
N ILE A 5 -44.18 1.49 -17.48
CA ILE A 5 -42.74 1.51 -17.14
C ILE A 5 -42.29 2.92 -16.68
N GLY A 6 -43.09 3.97 -16.94
CA GLY A 6 -42.74 5.35 -16.64
C GLY A 6 -43.03 5.84 -15.22
N LEU A 7 -43.64 5.03 -14.35
CA LEU A 7 -44.10 5.51 -13.02
C LEU A 7 -43.38 4.88 -11.81
N CYS A 8 -42.60 3.80 -12.00
CA CYS A 8 -41.74 3.27 -10.92
C CYS A 8 -40.33 3.89 -10.87
N LEU A 9 -39.95 4.71 -11.87
CA LEU A 9 -38.69 5.46 -11.87
C LEU A 9 -38.71 6.70 -10.95
N LEU A 10 -39.88 7.09 -10.44
CA LEU A 10 -40.04 8.32 -9.65
C LEU A 10 -39.73 8.18 -8.15
N LEU A 11 -39.55 6.95 -7.64
CA LEU A 11 -39.31 6.70 -6.21
C LEU A 11 -37.88 6.24 -5.87
N LEU A 12 -37.04 5.94 -6.86
CA LEU A 12 -35.60 5.62 -6.69
C LEU A 12 -34.68 6.67 -7.33
N GLY A 13 -35.24 7.72 -7.94
CA GLY A 13 -34.50 8.75 -8.70
C GLY A 13 -33.85 9.87 -7.87
N PHE A 14 -33.85 9.82 -6.54
CA PHE A 14 -33.37 10.97 -5.76
C PHE A 14 -31.84 11.04 -5.58
N GLN A 15 -31.08 9.97 -5.78
CA GLN A 15 -29.61 10.02 -5.70
C GLN A 15 -28.91 10.15 -7.07
N SER A 16 -29.55 9.74 -8.18
CA SER A 16 -28.94 9.86 -9.52
C SER A 16 -29.00 11.28 -10.08
N LEU A 17 -29.88 12.14 -9.58
CA LEU A 17 -30.09 13.50 -10.11
C LEU A 17 -29.05 14.55 -9.68
N MET A 18 -28.05 14.17 -8.88
CA MET A 18 -26.99 15.08 -8.38
C MET A 18 -25.57 14.52 -8.56
N ALA A 19 -25.40 13.41 -9.29
CA ALA A 19 -24.09 12.83 -9.54
C ALA A 19 -23.39 13.58 -10.67
N GLU A 20 -22.15 14.00 -10.44
CA GLU A 20 -21.32 14.67 -11.46
C GLU A 20 -20.50 13.64 -12.26
N SER A 21 -20.27 12.46 -11.69
CA SER A 21 -19.64 11.32 -12.35
C SER A 21 -19.92 10.00 -11.61
N PHE A 22 -19.42 8.90 -12.16
CA PHE A 22 -19.64 7.54 -11.64
C PHE A 22 -18.32 6.82 -11.42
N LEU A 23 -18.14 6.26 -10.22
CA LEU A 23 -17.04 5.37 -9.90
C LEU A 23 -17.41 3.96 -10.35
N ILE A 24 -16.65 3.43 -11.31
CA ILE A 24 -16.80 2.06 -11.80
C ILE A 24 -15.65 1.22 -11.26
N ARG A 25 -16.00 0.11 -10.60
CA ARG A 25 -15.08 -0.92 -10.13
C ARG A 25 -15.21 -2.15 -11.00
N GLU A 26 -14.09 -2.64 -11.50
CA GLU A 26 -14.03 -3.73 -12.46
C GLU A 26 -12.91 -4.69 -12.13
N ARG A 27 -13.13 -5.96 -12.49
CA ARG A 27 -12.08 -6.97 -12.59
C ARG A 27 -11.78 -7.21 -14.05
N ILE A 28 -10.50 -7.21 -14.40
CA ILE A 28 -9.99 -7.51 -15.73
C ILE A 28 -9.29 -8.85 -15.63
N SER A 29 -9.83 -9.88 -16.28
CA SER A 29 -9.20 -11.19 -16.28
C SER A 29 -7.90 -11.17 -17.08
N LYS A 30 -7.05 -12.18 -16.87
CA LYS A 30 -5.83 -12.37 -17.66
C LYS A 30 -6.06 -12.30 -19.18
N ASP A 31 -7.18 -12.83 -19.67
CA ASP A 31 -7.52 -12.86 -21.11
C ASP A 31 -8.14 -11.55 -21.60
N GLY A 32 -8.24 -10.54 -20.73
CA GLY A 32 -8.75 -9.21 -21.04
C GLY A 32 -10.26 -9.05 -20.84
N ASN A 33 -10.96 -10.06 -20.32
CA ASN A 33 -12.40 -9.97 -20.07
C ASN A 33 -12.68 -9.03 -18.89
N ILE A 34 -13.58 -8.07 -19.08
CA ILE A 34 -13.93 -7.08 -18.05
C ILE A 34 -15.24 -7.51 -17.38
N THR A 35 -15.22 -7.59 -16.06
CA THR A 35 -16.40 -7.83 -15.22
C THR A 35 -16.63 -6.61 -14.34
N THR A 36 -17.78 -5.95 -14.50
CA THR A 36 -18.21 -4.87 -13.59
C THR A 36 -18.54 -5.46 -12.23
N LEU A 37 -17.99 -4.87 -11.17
CA LEU A 37 -18.17 -5.29 -9.77
C LEU A 37 -19.10 -4.34 -9.02
N ALA A 38 -18.99 -3.04 -9.30
CA ALA A 38 -19.84 -2.01 -8.71
C ALA A 38 -19.85 -0.74 -9.58
N VAL A 39 -20.93 0.02 -9.46
CA VAL A 39 -21.05 1.37 -10.02
C VAL A 39 -21.68 2.26 -8.95
N GLU A 40 -21.03 3.37 -8.63
CA GLU A 40 -21.44 4.26 -7.54
C GLU A 40 -21.46 5.71 -8.03
N PRO A 41 -22.51 6.49 -7.74
CA PRO A 41 -22.55 7.91 -8.06
C PRO A 41 -21.53 8.69 -7.23
N THR A 42 -20.93 9.74 -7.79
CA THR A 42 -19.98 10.61 -7.09
C THR A 42 -20.24 12.09 -7.38
N LYS A 43 -19.72 12.96 -6.50
CA LYS A 43 -19.75 14.42 -6.65
C LYS A 43 -18.47 14.98 -7.30
N LYS A 44 -17.63 14.13 -7.90
CA LYS A 44 -16.40 14.58 -8.56
C LYS A 44 -16.70 14.88 -10.02
N GLU A 45 -16.59 16.13 -10.44
CA GLU A 45 -16.67 16.47 -11.85
C GLU A 45 -15.49 15.89 -12.64
N VAL A 46 -15.78 15.10 -13.68
CA VAL A 46 -14.78 14.66 -14.66
C VAL A 46 -15.32 14.83 -16.07
N GLN A 47 -14.50 15.42 -16.96
CA GLN A 47 -14.88 15.62 -18.37
C GLN A 47 -14.54 14.41 -19.25
N GLN A 48 -13.63 13.56 -18.78
CA GLN A 48 -13.17 12.35 -19.46
C GLN A 48 -12.94 11.24 -18.43
N GLU A 49 -12.79 10.01 -18.89
CA GLU A 49 -12.43 8.88 -18.02
C GLU A 49 -11.11 9.16 -17.28
N VAL A 50 -11.12 8.91 -15.97
CA VAL A 50 -9.94 8.98 -15.12
C VAL A 50 -9.74 7.63 -14.44
N VAL A 51 -8.65 6.93 -14.77
CA VAL A 51 -8.26 5.70 -14.07
C VAL A 51 -7.66 6.06 -12.71
N LEU A 52 -8.34 5.67 -11.64
CA LEU A 52 -7.90 5.93 -10.26
C LEU A 52 -6.96 4.83 -9.75
N LYS A 53 -7.26 3.58 -10.09
CA LYS A 53 -6.55 2.40 -9.61
C LYS A 53 -6.51 1.36 -10.72
N ASN A 54 -5.37 0.72 -10.92
CA ASN A 54 -5.21 -0.42 -11.83
C ASN A 54 -4.08 -1.28 -11.28
N ILE A 55 -4.44 -2.21 -10.40
CA ILE A 55 -3.49 -3.04 -9.64
C ILE A 55 -3.85 -4.51 -9.82
N GLN A 56 -2.97 -5.42 -9.38
CA GLN A 56 -3.34 -6.82 -9.29
C GLN A 56 -4.44 -7.02 -8.26
N GLU A 57 -5.40 -7.91 -8.56
CA GLU A 57 -6.45 -8.29 -7.62
C GLU A 57 -5.82 -8.86 -6.34
N PHE A 58 -4.80 -9.72 -6.50
CA PHE A 58 -4.01 -10.29 -5.41
C PHE A 58 -2.52 -10.29 -5.76
N LEU A 59 -1.67 -9.94 -4.79
CA LEU A 59 -0.21 -10.04 -4.87
C LEU A 59 0.24 -11.30 -4.10
N SER A 60 0.06 -12.48 -4.69
CA SER A 60 0.57 -13.73 -4.11
C SER A 60 1.96 -14.05 -4.66
N GLU A 61 2.94 -14.08 -3.76
CA GLU A 61 4.27 -14.56 -4.07
C GLU A 61 4.27 -16.10 -4.27
N HIS A 62 4.99 -16.60 -5.26
CA HIS A 62 5.37 -18.03 -5.43
C HIS A 62 4.27 -19.12 -5.52
N GLU A 63 2.98 -18.82 -5.33
CA GLU A 63 1.91 -19.78 -5.66
C GLU A 63 1.51 -19.62 -7.13
N THR A 64 1.88 -20.59 -7.96
CA THR A 64 1.49 -20.63 -9.39
C THR A 64 0.11 -21.27 -9.60
N SER A 65 -0.53 -21.77 -8.55
CA SER A 65 -1.72 -22.63 -8.62
C SER A 65 -3.06 -21.90 -8.55
N TYR A 66 -3.09 -20.58 -8.37
CA TYR A 66 -4.35 -19.83 -8.48
C TYR A 66 -4.43 -19.14 -9.84
N GLU A 67 -5.43 -19.54 -10.64
CA GLU A 67 -5.88 -18.82 -11.84
C GLU A 67 -6.12 -17.32 -11.59
N TYR A 68 -6.26 -16.90 -10.33
CA TYR A 68 -6.44 -15.53 -9.85
C TYR A 68 -5.23 -14.59 -9.95
N ASN A 69 -3.99 -15.10 -10.03
CA ASN A 69 -2.76 -14.28 -9.91
C ASN A 69 -2.45 -13.35 -11.11
N ARG A 70 -3.39 -13.21 -12.05
CA ARG A 70 -3.22 -12.31 -13.21
C ARG A 70 -4.43 -11.42 -13.47
N ASP A 71 -5.43 -11.45 -12.60
CA ASP A 71 -6.54 -10.53 -12.69
C ASP A 71 -6.12 -9.17 -12.15
N PHE A 72 -6.64 -8.11 -12.78
CA PHE A 72 -6.44 -6.74 -12.33
C PHE A 72 -7.73 -6.18 -11.76
N TYR A 73 -7.61 -5.52 -10.62
CA TYR A 73 -8.62 -4.67 -10.07
C TYR A 73 -8.46 -3.25 -10.62
N ARG A 74 -9.51 -2.72 -11.25
CA ARG A 74 -9.52 -1.38 -11.81
C ARG A 74 -10.65 -0.53 -11.22
N GLU A 75 -10.30 0.70 -10.88
CA GLU A 75 -11.24 1.76 -10.55
C GLU A 75 -11.09 2.91 -11.53
N ARG A 76 -12.21 3.39 -12.06
CA ARG A 76 -12.26 4.53 -12.99
C ARG A 76 -13.44 5.43 -12.67
N LEU A 77 -13.21 6.74 -12.70
CA LEU A 77 -14.28 7.73 -12.72
C LEU A 77 -14.66 8.02 -14.16
N VAL A 78 -15.96 7.99 -14.46
CA VAL A 78 -16.47 8.33 -15.78
C VAL A 78 -17.64 9.31 -15.73
N PRO A 79 -17.78 10.20 -16.72
CA PRO A 79 -18.99 10.99 -16.89
C PRO A 79 -20.18 10.10 -17.27
N GLU A 80 -21.41 10.58 -17.04
CA GLU A 80 -22.66 9.85 -17.28
C GLU A 80 -22.77 9.31 -18.71
N ASN A 81 -22.33 10.09 -19.70
CA ASN A 81 -22.38 9.73 -21.12
C ASN A 81 -21.47 8.54 -21.50
N MET A 82 -20.61 8.07 -20.59
CA MET A 82 -19.77 6.88 -20.76
C MET A 82 -20.31 5.64 -20.02
N LEU A 83 -21.49 5.74 -19.38
CA LEU A 83 -22.15 4.58 -18.79
C LEU A 83 -22.69 3.63 -19.87
N LYS A 84 -22.52 2.33 -19.64
CA LYS A 84 -23.02 1.24 -20.49
C LYS A 84 -24.30 0.65 -19.90
N PRO A 85 -25.14 -0.07 -20.68
CA PRO A 85 -26.39 -0.67 -20.20
C PRO A 85 -26.23 -1.51 -18.92
N GLU A 86 -25.16 -2.29 -18.81
CA GLU A 86 -24.86 -3.13 -17.65
C GLU A 86 -24.59 -2.32 -16.37
N HIS A 87 -24.14 -1.06 -16.47
CA HIS A 87 -23.88 -0.21 -15.31
C HIS A 87 -25.17 0.20 -14.60
N TYR A 88 -26.26 0.39 -15.35
CA TYR A 88 -27.55 0.79 -14.78
C TYR A 88 -28.13 -0.29 -13.88
N TYR A 89 -27.81 -1.57 -14.11
CA TYR A 89 -28.17 -2.65 -13.19
C TYR A 89 -27.55 -2.42 -11.81
N PHE A 90 -26.28 -2.03 -11.74
CA PHE A 90 -25.61 -1.76 -10.46
C PHE A 90 -26.17 -0.52 -9.78
N LEU A 91 -26.49 0.53 -10.53
CA LEU A 91 -27.10 1.75 -9.99
C LEU A 91 -28.49 1.50 -9.41
N GLN A 92 -29.32 0.69 -10.09
CA GLN A 92 -30.67 0.33 -9.63
C GLN A 92 -30.64 -0.55 -8.37
N ASN A 93 -29.60 -1.37 -8.22
CA ASN A 93 -29.43 -2.27 -7.08
C ASN A 93 -28.41 -1.74 -6.06
N PHE A 94 -28.02 -0.46 -6.17
CA PHE A 94 -26.98 0.13 -5.33
C PHE A 94 -27.37 0.11 -3.84
N ASP A 95 -28.62 0.45 -3.54
CA ASP A 95 -29.22 0.44 -2.19
C ASP A 95 -29.85 -0.91 -1.79
N VAL A 96 -30.01 -1.84 -2.75
CA VAL A 96 -30.86 -3.03 -2.58
C VAL A 96 -30.03 -4.30 -2.46
N SER A 97 -29.32 -4.44 -1.34
CA SER A 97 -29.00 -5.78 -0.82
C SER A 97 -28.87 -5.68 0.69
N PHE A 98 -29.91 -6.09 1.42
CA PHE A 98 -29.87 -6.31 2.87
C PHE A 98 -29.59 -7.79 3.12
N LEU A 99 -28.31 -8.21 3.14
CA LEU A 99 -27.88 -9.25 4.06
C LEU A 99 -27.70 -8.57 5.42
N ASP A 100 -28.33 -9.08 6.46
CA ASP A 100 -28.08 -8.59 7.81
C ASP A 100 -26.60 -8.82 8.14
N LEU A 101 -25.78 -7.76 8.24
CA LEU A 101 -24.37 -7.90 8.64
C LEU A 101 -24.37 -8.03 10.17
N PRO A 102 -24.00 -9.19 10.75
CA PRO A 102 -24.20 -9.44 12.16
C PRO A 102 -23.50 -8.40 13.04
N HIS A 103 -24.28 -7.72 13.87
CA HIS A 103 -23.79 -6.74 14.83
C HIS A 103 -22.90 -5.64 14.20
N LEU A 104 -23.22 -5.22 12.98
CA LEU A 104 -22.49 -4.16 12.28
C LEU A 104 -22.34 -2.92 13.15
N GLU A 105 -21.09 -2.48 13.32
CA GLU A 105 -20.78 -1.21 13.99
C GLU A 105 -19.62 -0.53 13.28
N VAL A 106 -19.77 0.76 12.95
CA VAL A 106 -18.72 1.57 12.33
C VAL A 106 -18.29 2.66 13.30
N ARG A 107 -16.98 2.76 13.56
CA ARG A 107 -16.38 3.81 14.40
C ARG A 107 -15.33 4.59 13.63
N THR A 108 -15.31 5.90 13.80
CA THR A 108 -14.20 6.75 13.35
C THR A 108 -13.00 6.58 14.28
N ILE A 109 -11.82 6.30 13.73
CA ILE A 109 -10.56 6.14 14.47
C ILE A 109 -9.67 7.36 14.30
N VAL A 110 -9.60 7.90 13.07
CA VAL A 110 -8.86 9.11 12.71
C VAL A 110 -9.73 9.94 11.79
N GLU A 111 -9.86 11.23 12.07
CA GLU A 111 -10.55 12.19 11.21
C GLU A 111 -9.66 13.42 11.03
N GLN A 112 -9.34 13.74 9.77
CA GLN A 112 -8.49 14.88 9.41
C GLN A 112 -9.21 15.89 8.52
N GLY A 113 -10.41 15.58 8.05
CA GLY A 113 -11.22 16.49 7.25
C GLY A 113 -12.36 15.80 6.50
N PRO A 114 -13.00 16.52 5.57
CA PRO A 114 -14.16 16.02 4.83
C PRO A 114 -13.84 14.73 4.06
N VAL A 115 -14.78 13.77 4.08
CA VAL A 115 -14.67 12.48 3.38
C VAL A 115 -14.27 12.66 1.90
N ASP A 116 -14.89 13.63 1.21
CA ASP A 116 -14.67 13.88 -0.22
C ASP A 116 -13.29 14.50 -0.54
N ASN A 117 -12.58 15.03 0.48
CA ASN A 117 -11.25 15.63 0.35
C ASN A 117 -10.19 14.93 1.20
N ARG A 118 -10.41 13.68 1.58
CA ARG A 118 -9.43 12.82 2.26
C ARG A 118 -9.38 11.46 1.59
N ILE A 119 -8.28 10.74 1.82
CA ILE A 119 -8.19 9.31 1.52
C ILE A 119 -8.78 8.55 2.70
N ASN A 120 -9.81 7.76 2.43
CA ASN A 120 -10.57 7.05 3.44
C ASN A 120 -10.07 5.60 3.54
N LEU A 121 -9.56 5.22 4.72
CA LEU A 121 -9.04 3.89 5.04
C LEU A 121 -10.02 3.13 5.95
N PRO A 122 -10.98 2.39 5.40
CA PRO A 122 -11.80 1.51 6.22
C PRO A 122 -11.01 0.24 6.58
N ILE A 123 -11.09 -0.14 7.85
CA ILE A 123 -10.51 -1.37 8.41
C ILE A 123 -11.67 -2.29 8.78
N LEU A 124 -11.78 -3.44 8.12
CA LEU A 124 -12.82 -4.43 8.35
C LEU A 124 -12.33 -5.52 9.32
N ALA A 125 -13.15 -5.85 10.31
CA ALA A 125 -12.88 -6.94 11.24
C ALA A 125 -13.03 -8.31 10.56
N GLU A 126 -12.06 -9.20 10.77
CA GLU A 126 -12.17 -10.62 10.42
C GLU A 126 -11.73 -11.51 11.58
N GLY A 127 -12.52 -12.54 11.89
CA GLY A 127 -12.24 -13.50 12.96
C GLY A 127 -12.40 -12.92 14.38
N TYR A 128 -13.08 -11.79 14.53
CA TYR A 128 -13.42 -11.22 15.83
C TYR A 128 -14.85 -11.59 16.20
N THR A 129 -15.01 -12.31 17.31
CA THR A 129 -16.35 -12.60 17.85
C THR A 129 -17.00 -11.34 18.46
N LEU A 130 -18.30 -11.39 18.74
CA LEU A 130 -19.00 -10.29 19.43
C LEU A 130 -18.34 -9.92 20.78
N ALA A 131 -17.82 -10.90 21.52
CA ALA A 131 -17.11 -10.69 22.78
C ALA A 131 -15.75 -9.99 22.59
N GLU A 132 -15.17 -10.07 21.39
CA GLU A 132 -13.87 -9.47 21.04
C GLU A 132 -14.02 -8.13 20.30
N LYS A 133 -15.23 -7.56 20.23
CA LYS A 133 -15.49 -6.31 19.53
C LYS A 133 -14.59 -5.16 20.00
N GLU A 134 -14.46 -4.96 21.31
CA GLU A 134 -13.61 -3.88 21.83
C GLU A 134 -12.12 -4.15 21.60
N LYS A 135 -11.71 -5.43 21.61
CA LYS A 135 -10.36 -5.83 21.19
C LYS A 135 -10.09 -5.39 19.75
N PHE A 136 -11.00 -5.67 18.80
CA PHE A 136 -10.87 -5.19 17.41
C PHE A 136 -10.67 -3.67 17.31
N PHE A 137 -11.48 -2.88 18.01
CA PHE A 137 -11.35 -1.41 17.96
C PHE A 137 -10.02 -0.91 18.56
N GLU A 138 -9.51 -1.55 19.61
CA GLU A 138 -8.19 -1.23 20.16
C GLU A 138 -7.06 -1.59 19.19
N ASP A 139 -7.17 -2.69 18.44
CA ASP A 139 -6.20 -3.02 17.41
C ASP A 139 -6.24 -2.07 16.21
N CYS A 140 -7.43 -1.62 15.80
CA CYS A 140 -7.56 -0.56 14.81
C CYS A 140 -6.85 0.73 15.25
N LYS A 141 -7.03 1.16 16.52
CA LYS A 141 -6.33 2.32 17.08
C LYS A 141 -4.82 2.12 17.09
N ARG A 142 -4.34 0.95 17.54
CA ARG A 142 -2.91 0.62 17.59
C ARG A 142 -2.29 0.64 16.20
N ILE A 143 -2.88 -0.07 15.24
CA ILE A 143 -2.35 -0.15 13.87
C ILE A 143 -2.39 1.22 13.19
N SER A 144 -3.45 2.01 13.37
CA SER A 144 -3.52 3.37 12.85
C SER A 144 -2.43 4.26 13.44
N ARG A 145 -2.17 4.15 14.75
CA ARG A 145 -1.04 4.83 15.39
C ARG A 145 0.29 4.36 14.79
N ASP A 146 0.49 3.07 14.58
CA ASP A 146 1.74 2.55 14.02
C ASP A 146 1.99 3.00 12.57
N LEU A 147 0.93 3.22 11.78
CA LEU A 147 1.02 3.76 10.43
C LEU A 147 1.51 5.22 10.44
N PHE A 148 0.88 6.07 11.27
CA PHE A 148 1.02 7.52 11.18
C PHE A 148 1.92 8.17 12.25
N ALA A 149 2.14 7.53 13.40
CA ALA A 149 3.08 8.04 14.41
C ALA A 149 4.53 7.69 14.07
N ASN A 150 4.76 6.64 13.28
CA ASN A 150 6.07 6.26 12.79
C ASN A 150 6.41 6.98 11.48
N LYS A 151 7.68 6.87 11.07
CA LYS A 151 8.23 7.54 9.88
C LYS A 151 7.65 7.10 8.52
N ALA A 152 6.82 6.06 8.48
CA ALA A 152 6.35 5.49 7.21
C ALA A 152 5.32 6.39 6.53
N PHE A 153 4.26 6.77 7.25
CA PHE A 153 3.20 7.62 6.70
C PHE A 153 2.96 8.92 7.49
N SER A 154 3.80 9.25 8.47
CA SER A 154 3.62 10.45 9.30
C SER A 154 3.43 11.73 8.48
N SER A 155 4.21 11.90 7.40
CA SER A 155 4.15 13.10 6.55
C SER A 155 2.82 13.26 5.83
N TYR A 156 2.02 12.20 5.74
CA TYR A 156 0.76 12.18 5.00
C TYR A 156 -0.47 12.16 5.91
N LEU A 157 -0.33 12.10 7.24
CA LEU A 157 -1.46 11.89 8.17
C LEU A 157 -2.66 12.78 7.86
N GLU A 158 -2.43 14.07 7.62
CA GLU A 158 -3.49 15.07 7.34
C GLU A 158 -4.36 14.73 6.12
N LEU A 159 -3.89 13.84 5.25
CA LEU A 159 -4.61 13.40 4.06
C LEU A 159 -5.58 12.25 4.31
N PHE A 160 -5.62 11.66 5.51
CA PHE A 160 -6.36 10.42 5.77
C PHE A 160 -7.47 10.54 6.80
N ASN A 161 -8.57 9.85 6.52
CA ASN A 161 -9.55 9.43 7.53
C ASN A 161 -9.45 7.91 7.69
N VAL A 162 -9.67 7.41 8.91
CA VAL A 162 -9.68 5.97 9.22
C VAL A 162 -10.97 5.58 9.92
N TYR A 163 -11.63 4.55 9.41
CA TYR A 163 -12.87 4.00 9.95
C TYR A 163 -12.66 2.53 10.29
N ALA A 164 -13.17 2.08 11.43
CA ALA A 164 -13.20 0.67 11.80
C ALA A 164 -14.62 0.13 11.61
N ILE A 165 -14.76 -0.95 10.84
CA ILE A 165 -16.01 -1.64 10.54
C ILE A 165 -15.97 -2.99 11.25
N PHE A 166 -16.77 -3.13 12.30
CA PHE A 166 -16.95 -4.39 13.00
C PHE A 166 -18.12 -5.16 12.40
N VAL A 167 -17.88 -6.43 12.08
CA VAL A 167 -18.90 -7.45 11.77
C VAL A 167 -18.54 -8.67 12.61
N ALA A 168 -19.49 -9.18 13.38
CA ALA A 168 -19.22 -10.29 14.30
C ALA A 168 -18.98 -11.59 13.52
N SER A 169 -17.88 -12.28 13.83
CA SER A 169 -17.64 -13.67 13.45
C SER A 169 -18.26 -14.62 14.47
N ASN A 170 -18.68 -15.81 14.03
CA ASN A 170 -19.16 -16.85 14.95
C ASN A 170 -17.98 -17.51 15.68
N GLU A 171 -16.86 -17.68 14.99
CA GLU A 171 -15.61 -18.22 15.56
C GLU A 171 -14.51 -17.15 15.67
N SER A 172 -13.60 -17.37 16.63
CA SER A 172 -12.44 -16.50 16.85
C SER A 172 -11.22 -16.94 16.04
N GLY A 173 -10.56 -15.98 15.41
CA GLY A 173 -9.34 -16.13 14.62
C GLY A 173 -9.50 -16.91 13.33
N VAL A 174 -8.36 -17.25 12.70
CA VAL A 174 -8.29 -18.01 11.45
C VAL A 174 -7.41 -19.26 11.63
N THR A 175 -7.48 -20.17 10.67
CA THR A 175 -6.68 -21.41 10.64
C THR A 175 -5.98 -21.61 9.31
N ASP A 176 -5.07 -22.57 9.28
CA ASP A 176 -4.36 -23.00 8.09
C ASP A 176 -5.24 -23.88 7.22
N ILE A 177 -5.40 -23.48 5.96
CA ILE A 177 -6.12 -24.18 4.87
C ILE A 177 -7.63 -24.35 5.14
N GLN A 178 -8.01 -24.89 6.29
CA GLN A 178 -9.39 -24.99 6.74
C GLN A 178 -9.92 -23.62 7.14
N ARG A 179 -11.09 -23.27 6.63
CA ARG A 179 -11.83 -22.07 7.00
C ARG A 179 -12.62 -22.34 8.28
N LYS A 180 -12.61 -21.37 9.19
CA LYS A 180 -13.56 -21.30 10.31
C LYS A 180 -14.84 -20.60 9.86
N ASP A 181 -15.90 -20.71 10.65
CA ASP A 181 -17.13 -19.93 10.51
C ASP A 181 -16.90 -18.49 11.00
N THR A 182 -16.15 -17.73 10.20
CA THR A 182 -15.85 -16.31 10.41
C THR A 182 -16.66 -15.44 9.46
N ALA A 183 -16.74 -14.14 9.74
CA ALA A 183 -17.59 -13.22 9.00
C ALA A 183 -17.37 -13.24 7.48
N PHE A 184 -16.12 -13.48 7.04
CA PHE A 184 -15.75 -13.45 5.63
C PHE A 184 -14.95 -14.68 5.14
N ASP A 185 -14.86 -15.73 5.95
CA ASP A 185 -14.22 -17.02 5.63
C ASP A 185 -12.73 -16.92 5.23
N LEU A 186 -11.95 -16.02 5.84
CA LEU A 186 -10.51 -15.92 5.57
C LEU A 186 -9.76 -17.12 6.17
N TYR A 187 -8.67 -17.51 5.50
CA TYR A 187 -7.81 -18.61 5.95
C TYR A 187 -6.36 -18.40 5.54
N ARG A 188 -5.44 -19.14 6.17
CA ARG A 188 -4.01 -19.07 5.87
C ARG A 188 -3.59 -20.06 4.81
N SER A 189 -2.70 -19.64 3.91
CA SER A 189 -2.07 -20.51 2.92
C SER A 189 -0.63 -20.08 2.63
N PRO A 190 0.28 -21.05 2.38
CA PRO A 190 0.13 -22.51 2.59
C PRO A 190 0.09 -22.92 4.07
N ALA A 191 -0.23 -24.18 4.37
CA ALA A 191 -0.24 -24.73 5.73
C ALA A 191 1.14 -24.60 6.42
N GLY A 192 1.15 -24.33 7.72
CA GLY A 192 2.34 -24.10 8.54
C GLY A 192 3.07 -22.80 8.23
N SER A 193 2.61 -22.04 7.22
CA SER A 193 3.27 -20.80 6.82
C SER A 193 2.62 -19.61 7.51
N LYS A 194 3.37 -18.90 8.36
CA LYS A 194 2.96 -17.57 8.83
C LYS A 194 3.16 -16.57 7.67
N ARG A 195 2.36 -16.68 6.61
CA ARG A 195 2.58 -16.00 5.31
C ARG A 195 1.32 -15.34 4.75
N GLY A 196 0.53 -16.07 3.96
CA GLY A 196 -0.58 -15.52 3.19
C GLY A 196 -1.89 -15.68 3.93
N ILE A 197 -2.69 -14.61 4.02
CA ILE A 197 -4.11 -14.74 4.37
C ILE A 197 -4.92 -14.58 3.09
N ILE A 198 -5.66 -15.61 2.73
CA ILE A 198 -6.46 -15.64 1.51
C ILE A 198 -7.87 -15.11 1.82
N PRO A 199 -8.37 -14.12 1.05
CA PRO A 199 -9.72 -13.61 1.20
C PRO A 199 -10.76 -14.68 0.86
N GLY A 200 -11.85 -14.73 1.64
CA GLY A 200 -13.00 -15.55 1.32
C GLY A 200 -13.98 -14.82 0.39
N SER A 201 -15.18 -14.51 0.87
CA SER A 201 -16.26 -13.95 0.04
C SER A 201 -16.03 -12.47 -0.30
N SER A 202 -15.45 -12.17 -1.47
CA SER A 202 -15.22 -10.79 -1.93
C SER A 202 -16.50 -9.96 -2.01
N TRP A 203 -17.63 -10.58 -2.37
CA TRP A 203 -18.93 -9.91 -2.37
C TRP A 203 -19.35 -9.44 -0.97
N ALA A 204 -19.22 -10.29 0.06
CA ALA A 204 -19.57 -9.94 1.42
C ALA A 204 -18.62 -8.86 1.99
N ILE A 205 -17.32 -9.00 1.69
CA ILE A 205 -16.27 -8.04 2.06
C ILE A 205 -16.57 -6.65 1.47
N ASP A 206 -16.82 -6.56 0.16
CA ASP A 206 -17.12 -5.30 -0.50
C ASP A 206 -18.35 -4.62 0.08
N ARG A 207 -19.37 -5.42 0.39
CA ARG A 207 -20.62 -4.93 0.97
C ARG A 207 -20.42 -4.38 2.38
N ALA A 208 -19.56 -5.00 3.17
CA ALA A 208 -19.17 -4.46 4.47
C ALA A 208 -18.39 -3.15 4.33
N PHE A 209 -17.48 -3.04 3.35
CA PHE A 209 -16.74 -1.79 3.11
C PHE A 209 -17.63 -0.61 2.70
N ARG A 210 -18.76 -0.86 2.02
CA ARG A 210 -19.75 0.20 1.70
C ARG A 210 -20.44 0.80 2.92
N GLN A 211 -20.28 0.21 4.11
CA GLN A 211 -20.85 0.75 5.35
C GLN A 211 -20.00 1.90 5.94
N ALA A 212 -18.74 2.05 5.51
CA ALA A 212 -17.94 3.21 5.90
C ALA A 212 -18.31 4.46 5.09
N PRO A 213 -18.09 5.67 5.64
CA PRO A 213 -18.31 6.92 4.90
C PRO A 213 -17.54 7.02 3.58
N GLY A 214 -16.39 6.34 3.47
CA GLY A 214 -15.62 6.23 2.24
C GLY A 214 -14.65 5.04 2.29
N ALA A 215 -14.28 4.53 1.11
CA ALA A 215 -13.46 3.33 0.95
C ALA A 215 -12.48 3.45 -0.23
N ASP A 216 -11.42 4.24 -0.05
CA ASP A 216 -10.39 4.42 -1.09
C ASP A 216 -9.37 3.28 -1.10
N TYR A 217 -8.94 2.83 0.08
CA TYR A 217 -7.99 1.72 0.24
C TYR A 217 -8.45 0.81 1.37
N PRO A 218 -9.21 -0.26 1.04
CA PRO A 218 -9.79 -1.15 2.03
C PRO A 218 -8.73 -2.03 2.71
N ILE A 219 -8.82 -2.11 4.04
CA ILE A 219 -7.94 -2.90 4.90
C ILE A 219 -8.77 -3.97 5.59
N ILE A 220 -8.28 -5.21 5.63
CA ILE A 220 -8.87 -6.27 6.44
C ILE A 220 -7.90 -6.59 7.58
N LEU A 221 -8.38 -6.46 8.81
CA LEU A 221 -7.61 -6.78 10.02
C LEU A 221 -8.09 -8.12 10.57
N VAL A 222 -7.21 -9.11 10.55
CA VAL A 222 -7.50 -10.49 10.94
C VAL A 222 -7.10 -10.72 12.40
N ASN A 223 -7.98 -11.36 13.19
CA ASN A 223 -7.73 -11.75 14.58
C ASN A 223 -6.74 -12.93 14.68
N ASP A 224 -5.49 -12.68 14.33
CA ASP A 224 -4.39 -13.65 14.39
C ASP A 224 -3.12 -12.99 14.94
N ASP A 225 -2.51 -13.59 15.95
CA ASP A 225 -1.35 -13.02 16.64
C ASP A 225 -0.03 -13.19 15.85
N TYR A 226 -0.07 -13.85 14.70
CA TYR A 226 1.10 -14.15 13.87
C TYR A 226 1.09 -13.44 12.52
N TYR A 227 2.24 -13.41 11.86
CA TYR A 227 2.45 -12.90 10.51
C TYR A 227 1.42 -13.50 9.56
N GLY A 228 0.85 -12.60 8.79
CA GLY A 228 -0.11 -12.90 7.75
C GLY A 228 -0.43 -11.62 7.00
N GLY A 229 -0.60 -11.74 5.69
CA GLY A 229 -1.16 -10.69 4.89
C GLY A 229 -1.25 -11.05 3.44
N LEU A 230 -1.85 -10.15 2.68
CA LEU A 230 -1.94 -10.24 1.23
C LEU A 230 -2.16 -8.84 0.70
N GLY A 231 -1.39 -8.48 -0.32
CA GLY A 231 -1.55 -7.24 -1.07
C GLY A 231 -2.49 -7.40 -2.25
N GLY A 232 -2.79 -6.27 -2.88
CA GLY A 232 -3.68 -6.20 -4.03
C GLY A 232 -4.90 -5.33 -3.72
N ARG A 233 -6.07 -5.78 -4.16
CA ARG A 233 -7.33 -5.06 -4.02
C ARG A 233 -7.61 -4.64 -2.58
N TYR A 234 -7.46 -5.57 -1.65
CA TYR A 234 -7.52 -5.35 -0.20
C TYR A 234 -6.10 -5.42 0.36
N ALA A 235 -5.78 -4.55 1.31
CA ALA A 235 -4.60 -4.73 2.15
C ALA A 235 -4.98 -5.61 3.35
N ILE A 236 -4.58 -6.88 3.34
CA ILE A 236 -4.87 -7.81 4.43
C ILE A 236 -3.69 -7.86 5.38
N THR A 237 -3.96 -7.75 6.68
CA THR A 237 -2.96 -7.89 7.73
C THR A 237 -3.54 -8.55 8.97
N THR A 238 -2.69 -8.99 9.87
CA THR A 238 -3.09 -9.57 11.15
C THR A 238 -2.88 -8.60 12.30
N ARG A 239 -3.44 -8.93 13.46
CA ARG A 239 -3.23 -8.19 14.71
C ARG A 239 -1.85 -8.39 15.33
N SER A 240 -0.97 -9.23 14.77
CA SER A 240 0.37 -9.51 15.32
C SER A 240 1.07 -8.23 15.79
N LEU A 241 1.51 -8.23 17.04
CA LEU A 241 2.29 -7.14 17.62
C LEU A 241 3.71 -7.08 17.01
N ASN A 242 4.19 -8.19 16.47
CA ASN A 242 5.54 -8.30 15.90
C ASN A 242 5.57 -7.89 14.42
N SER A 243 4.52 -8.24 13.66
CA SER A 243 4.56 -8.15 12.20
C SER A 243 3.35 -7.48 11.55
N GLY A 244 2.21 -7.30 12.23
CA GLY A 244 0.99 -6.77 11.61
C GLY A 244 1.22 -5.40 10.97
N SER A 245 1.69 -4.44 11.75
CA SER A 245 2.01 -3.08 11.26
C SER A 245 3.14 -3.06 10.23
N MET A 246 4.06 -4.02 10.28
CA MET A 246 5.13 -4.17 9.29
C MET A 246 4.56 -4.59 7.92
N VAL A 247 3.71 -5.63 7.91
CA VAL A 247 3.03 -6.12 6.70
C VAL A 247 2.10 -5.06 6.14
N LEU A 248 1.26 -4.44 6.97
CA LEU A 248 0.30 -3.45 6.49
C LEU A 248 0.96 -2.26 5.79
N ARG A 249 2.10 -1.76 6.30
CA ARG A 249 2.83 -0.67 5.63
C ARG A 249 3.32 -1.06 4.25
N HIS A 250 3.74 -2.31 4.06
CA HIS A 250 4.17 -2.83 2.76
C HIS A 250 2.98 -2.92 1.79
N GLU A 251 1.88 -3.52 2.23
CA GLU A 251 0.68 -3.65 1.38
C GLU A 251 0.05 -2.31 1.01
N LEU A 252 0.07 -1.36 1.94
CA LEU A 252 -0.35 0.01 1.67
C LEU A 252 0.63 0.75 0.76
N GLY A 253 1.93 0.44 0.83
CA GLY A 253 2.93 0.97 -0.11
C GLY A 253 2.62 0.62 -1.56
N HIS A 254 2.23 -0.63 -1.85
CA HIS A 254 1.74 -1.02 -3.18
C HIS A 254 0.50 -0.22 -3.59
N ASN A 255 -0.49 -0.12 -2.69
CA ASN A 255 -1.75 0.55 -2.96
C ASN A 255 -1.58 2.06 -3.21
N PHE A 256 -0.82 2.73 -2.34
CA PHE A 256 -0.60 4.16 -2.38
C PHE A 256 0.33 4.55 -3.53
N GLY A 257 1.43 3.81 -3.71
CA GLY A 257 2.40 4.06 -4.76
C GLY A 257 1.98 3.54 -6.14
N ASN A 258 1.05 2.58 -6.23
CA ASN A 258 0.82 1.78 -7.44
C ASN A 258 2.14 1.23 -8.01
N VAL A 259 2.93 0.61 -7.13
CA VAL A 259 4.25 0.04 -7.41
C VAL A 259 4.22 -1.47 -7.22
N GLY A 260 5.08 -2.19 -7.95
CA GLY A 260 5.33 -3.61 -7.70
C GLY A 260 6.30 -3.85 -6.54
N GLU A 261 6.80 -5.08 -6.43
CA GLU A 261 7.76 -5.51 -5.40
C GLU A 261 9.14 -4.89 -5.59
N GLU A 262 9.77 -4.35 -4.54
CA GLU A 262 11.19 -3.96 -4.64
C GLU A 262 12.17 -5.04 -4.20
N TYR A 263 11.74 -6.00 -3.38
CA TYR A 263 12.59 -7.11 -2.98
C TYR A 263 12.71 -8.16 -4.10
N ASP A 264 13.76 -8.95 -4.01
CA ASP A 264 14.04 -10.04 -4.94
C ASP A 264 13.10 -11.23 -4.72
N GLY A 265 12.71 -11.94 -5.78
CA GLY A 265 11.79 -13.08 -5.69
C GLY A 265 10.31 -12.71 -5.85
N GLY A 266 9.97 -11.43 -5.97
CA GLY A 266 8.64 -10.96 -6.35
C GLY A 266 8.26 -11.33 -7.79
N GLN A 267 6.99 -11.08 -8.15
CA GLN A 267 6.46 -11.35 -9.49
C GLN A 267 6.23 -10.09 -10.33
N VAL A 268 6.00 -8.95 -9.68
CA VAL A 268 5.63 -7.69 -10.33
C VAL A 268 6.72 -6.66 -10.10
N TYR A 269 7.36 -6.21 -11.17
CA TYR A 269 8.38 -5.16 -11.13
C TYR A 269 7.93 -3.99 -11.99
N SER A 270 7.33 -2.99 -11.35
CA SER A 270 6.71 -1.83 -12.01
C SER A 270 6.67 -0.63 -11.07
N GLY A 271 6.24 0.52 -11.60
CA GLY A 271 6.02 1.73 -10.83
C GLY A 271 7.20 2.71 -10.85
N ALA A 272 7.05 3.82 -10.13
CA ALA A 272 8.01 4.92 -10.12
C ALA A 272 9.40 4.52 -9.58
N ASN A 273 9.44 3.51 -8.71
CA ASN A 273 10.65 2.94 -8.10
C ASN A 273 11.26 1.77 -8.91
N PHE A 274 10.84 1.56 -10.16
CA PHE A 274 11.40 0.53 -11.06
C PHE A 274 12.01 1.13 -12.31
N SER A 275 13.18 0.62 -12.71
CA SER A 275 13.73 0.85 -14.05
C SER A 275 14.20 -0.46 -14.65
N SER A 276 13.71 -0.80 -15.85
CA SER A 276 14.17 -1.96 -16.62
C SER A 276 15.53 -1.74 -17.30
N SER A 277 16.01 -0.49 -17.34
CA SER A 277 17.23 -0.09 -18.05
C SER A 277 18.18 0.69 -17.15
N ARG A 278 19.42 0.88 -17.64
CA ARG A 278 20.44 1.70 -16.97
C ARG A 278 20.12 3.20 -16.99
N ASN A 279 19.21 3.64 -17.86
CA ASN A 279 18.64 4.98 -17.80
C ASN A 279 17.53 4.97 -16.75
N LEU A 280 17.89 5.35 -15.52
CA LEU A 280 17.02 5.25 -14.35
C LEU A 280 15.84 6.23 -14.43
N ASN A 281 14.68 5.83 -13.90
CA ASN A 281 13.44 6.60 -13.94
C ASN A 281 13.32 7.70 -12.86
N TRP A 282 14.35 7.85 -12.01
CA TRP A 282 14.39 8.82 -10.90
C TRP A 282 15.63 9.74 -10.92
N PRO A 283 15.99 10.34 -12.07
CA PRO A 283 17.22 11.13 -12.18
C PRO A 283 17.26 12.32 -11.23
N GLN A 284 16.10 12.89 -10.86
CA GLN A 284 16.00 14.03 -9.94
C GLN A 284 16.48 13.72 -8.51
N TRP A 285 16.51 12.44 -8.13
CA TRP A 285 16.96 12.00 -6.79
C TRP A 285 18.41 11.55 -6.76
N ILE A 286 19.07 11.41 -7.91
CA ILE A 286 20.47 11.01 -8.00
C ILE A 286 21.35 12.23 -7.71
N GLU A 287 22.32 12.07 -6.82
CA GLU A 287 23.31 13.11 -6.50
C GLU A 287 24.62 12.85 -7.25
N GLY A 288 25.02 13.78 -8.11
CA GLY A 288 26.23 13.65 -8.92
C GLY A 288 26.06 12.66 -10.08
N GLN A 289 27.08 11.82 -10.30
CA GLN A 289 27.07 10.83 -11.39
C GLN A 289 26.24 9.60 -11.02
N THR A 290 25.41 9.12 -11.95
CA THR A 290 24.63 7.90 -11.80
C THR A 290 25.52 6.69 -11.53
N LYS A 291 25.31 6.03 -10.40
CA LYS A 291 25.95 4.76 -10.05
C LYS A 291 24.97 3.60 -10.17
N ILE A 292 25.46 2.50 -10.74
CA ILE A 292 24.70 1.26 -10.93
C ILE A 292 25.47 0.11 -10.29
N PHE A 293 24.80 -0.63 -9.40
CA PHE A 293 25.37 -1.74 -8.65
C PHE A 293 24.80 -3.06 -9.18
N GLU A 294 25.65 -3.81 -9.88
CA GLU A 294 25.31 -5.10 -10.48
C GLU A 294 25.63 -6.22 -9.49
N SER A 295 24.65 -6.58 -8.68
CA SER A 295 24.77 -7.73 -7.77
C SER A 295 24.55 -9.04 -8.54
N LYS A 296 24.84 -10.16 -7.90
CA LYS A 296 24.44 -11.49 -8.37
C LYS A 296 23.55 -12.13 -7.33
N PHE A 297 22.42 -12.68 -7.77
CA PHE A 297 21.57 -13.54 -6.95
C PHE A 297 22.02 -14.98 -7.15
N LEU A 298 22.65 -15.56 -6.11
CA LEU A 298 23.35 -16.85 -6.19
C LEU A 298 22.44 -18.03 -5.84
N SER A 299 21.44 -17.82 -4.98
CA SER A 299 20.48 -18.85 -4.59
C SER A 299 19.26 -18.20 -3.96
N GLY A 300 18.07 -18.63 -4.37
CA GLY A 300 16.78 -18.28 -3.77
C GLY A 300 16.09 -19.51 -3.19
N ALA A 301 16.76 -20.24 -2.31
CA ALA A 301 16.21 -21.45 -1.69
C ALA A 301 14.94 -21.11 -0.93
N TYR A 302 13.78 -21.52 -1.45
CA TYR A 302 12.45 -21.17 -0.96
C TYR A 302 11.69 -22.47 -0.68
N LEU A 303 11.65 -22.90 0.58
CA LEU A 303 11.33 -24.29 0.93
C LEU A 303 10.15 -24.46 1.89
N TRP A 304 9.93 -23.53 2.82
CA TRP A 304 8.91 -23.68 3.88
C TRP A 304 8.94 -25.06 4.55
N LYS A 305 10.13 -25.47 5.01
CA LYS A 305 10.36 -26.80 5.59
C LYS A 305 10.65 -26.69 7.08
N ASN A 306 10.03 -27.55 7.89
CA ASN A 306 10.38 -27.72 9.29
C ASN A 306 11.72 -28.44 9.43
N LEU A 307 12.64 -27.90 10.21
CA LEU A 307 13.99 -28.46 10.37
C LEU A 307 14.00 -29.80 11.12
N ASN A 308 12.92 -30.16 11.83
CA ASN A 308 12.75 -31.50 12.40
C ASN A 308 12.61 -32.60 11.33
N GLU A 309 12.22 -32.23 10.10
CA GLU A 309 12.22 -33.14 8.95
C GLU A 309 13.61 -33.27 8.28
N GLY A 310 14.63 -32.65 8.88
CA GLY A 310 16.03 -32.76 8.49
C GLY A 310 16.64 -31.47 7.97
N ASP A 311 17.95 -31.35 8.18
CA ASP A 311 18.80 -30.21 7.84
C ASP A 311 18.59 -29.68 6.42
N ILE A 312 18.74 -28.36 6.28
CA ILE A 312 18.77 -27.66 5.00
C ILE A 312 20.19 -27.32 4.63
N HIS A 313 20.58 -27.64 3.39
CA HIS A 313 21.85 -27.23 2.80
C HIS A 313 21.62 -26.39 1.55
N VAL A 314 22.29 -25.24 1.48
CA VAL A 314 22.26 -24.34 0.32
C VAL A 314 23.67 -24.20 -0.22
N ASP A 315 23.92 -24.82 -1.37
CA ASP A 315 25.19 -24.74 -2.09
C ASP A 315 25.20 -23.54 -3.03
N ILE A 316 26.28 -22.74 -2.99
CA ILE A 316 26.49 -21.58 -3.85
C ILE A 316 27.87 -21.64 -4.50
N ASP A 317 28.02 -21.06 -5.69
CA ASP A 317 29.32 -20.78 -6.30
C ASP A 317 29.61 -19.28 -6.22
N PHE A 318 30.52 -18.89 -5.31
CA PHE A 318 30.81 -17.49 -5.05
C PHE A 318 31.78 -16.93 -6.11
N PRO A 319 31.50 -15.76 -6.72
CA PRO A 319 32.23 -15.26 -7.88
C PRO A 319 33.68 -14.85 -7.58
N GLY A 320 34.03 -14.67 -6.31
CA GLY A 320 35.37 -14.35 -5.86
C GLY A 320 35.50 -12.96 -5.23
N PRO A 321 36.74 -12.49 -5.04
CA PRO A 321 37.03 -11.41 -4.11
C PRO A 321 36.44 -10.07 -4.54
N SER A 322 36.15 -9.79 -5.81
CA SER A 322 35.56 -8.50 -6.23
C SER A 322 34.15 -8.22 -5.69
N TYR A 323 33.56 -9.18 -4.97
CA TYR A 323 32.24 -9.09 -4.37
C TYR A 323 32.31 -9.26 -2.85
N ILE A 324 31.28 -8.76 -2.18
CA ILE A 324 30.98 -9.04 -0.78
C ILE A 324 29.76 -9.97 -0.70
N PHE A 325 29.81 -10.92 0.23
CA PHE A 325 28.71 -11.84 0.51
C PHE A 325 27.64 -11.16 1.35
N ASP A 326 26.38 -11.43 1.01
CA ASP A 326 25.21 -11.09 1.83
C ASP A 326 24.15 -12.20 1.72
N ALA A 327 23.25 -12.25 2.70
CA ALA A 327 22.12 -13.17 2.71
C ALA A 327 20.88 -12.56 3.40
N LYS A 328 19.70 -12.91 2.91
CA LYS A 328 18.42 -12.66 3.59
C LYS A 328 17.78 -14.01 3.89
N ILE A 329 17.62 -14.31 5.17
CA ILE A 329 17.05 -15.56 5.65
C ILE A 329 15.69 -15.24 6.27
N SER A 330 14.70 -16.09 6.05
CA SER A 330 13.39 -15.99 6.72
C SER A 330 13.02 -17.31 7.37
N SER A 331 12.41 -17.23 8.54
CA SER A 331 11.96 -18.38 9.30
C SER A 331 10.65 -18.09 10.02
N VAL A 332 10.09 -19.14 10.62
CA VAL A 332 9.01 -19.13 11.60
C VAL A 332 9.45 -20.01 12.77
N GLY A 333 9.15 -19.60 14.00
CA GLY A 333 9.43 -20.40 15.20
C GLY A 333 10.79 -20.19 15.83
N TRP A 334 11.72 -19.47 15.20
CA TRP A 334 13.05 -19.21 15.76
C TRP A 334 12.97 -18.13 16.86
N ASP A 335 12.53 -18.53 18.04
CA ASP A 335 12.28 -17.70 19.22
C ASP A 335 13.56 -17.31 19.98
N SER A 336 14.64 -18.03 19.72
CA SER A 336 15.92 -17.90 20.40
C SER A 336 17.10 -18.12 19.44
N PRO A 337 18.25 -17.45 19.66
CA PRO A 337 19.45 -17.69 18.86
C PRO A 337 20.02 -19.11 18.98
N ASN A 338 19.50 -19.90 19.92
CA ASN A 338 19.90 -21.28 20.13
C ASN A 338 19.02 -22.30 19.38
N ASP A 339 17.91 -21.89 18.77
CA ASP A 339 16.99 -22.87 18.17
C ASP A 339 17.59 -23.54 16.95
N VAL A 340 18.32 -22.77 16.16
CA VAL A 340 18.89 -23.21 14.89
C VAL A 340 20.37 -22.89 14.81
N LYS A 341 21.16 -23.92 14.49
CA LYS A 341 22.56 -23.75 14.12
C LYS A 341 22.64 -23.32 12.66
N VAL A 342 23.21 -22.14 12.43
CA VAL A 342 23.53 -21.63 11.10
C VAL A 342 25.03 -21.75 10.87
N GLU A 343 25.41 -22.43 9.79
CA GLU A 343 26.80 -22.74 9.48
C GLU A 343 27.15 -22.35 8.04
N LEU A 344 28.38 -21.89 7.84
CA LEU A 344 29.00 -21.67 6.53
C LEU A 344 30.26 -22.54 6.44
N ASN A 345 30.29 -23.43 5.46
CA ASN A 345 31.38 -24.39 5.24
C ASN A 345 31.71 -25.21 6.50
N GLY A 346 30.68 -25.55 7.30
CA GLY A 346 30.80 -26.33 8.54
C GLY A 346 31.27 -25.53 9.76
N GLY A 347 31.57 -24.24 9.61
CA GLY A 347 31.85 -23.34 10.74
C GLY A 347 30.62 -22.51 11.14
N PRO A 348 30.50 -22.06 12.41
CA PRO A 348 29.40 -21.20 12.85
C PRO A 348 29.31 -19.92 12.01
N PHE A 349 28.09 -19.55 11.63
CA PHE A 349 27.82 -18.34 10.86
C PHE A 349 26.85 -17.42 11.63
N PRO A 350 27.33 -16.30 12.20
CA PRO A 350 26.49 -15.46 13.01
C PRO A 350 25.53 -14.63 12.15
N ILE A 351 24.25 -14.71 12.52
CA ILE A 351 23.15 -13.94 11.93
C ILE A 351 22.54 -13.00 12.97
N LYS A 352 21.92 -11.92 12.48
CA LYS A 352 21.16 -10.96 13.29
C LYS A 352 19.76 -10.81 12.72
N GLY A 353 18.78 -10.66 13.59
CA GLY A 353 17.37 -10.50 13.26
C GLY A 353 16.56 -10.34 14.54
N VAL A 354 15.25 -10.54 14.45
CA VAL A 354 14.39 -10.66 15.63
C VAL A 354 14.11 -12.12 15.86
N TRP A 355 14.35 -12.57 17.08
CA TRP A 355 14.03 -13.92 17.51
C TRP A 355 12.62 -13.89 18.11
N THR A 356 11.71 -14.65 17.52
CA THR A 356 10.30 -14.73 17.91
C THR A 356 9.70 -15.99 17.31
N GLU A 357 8.67 -16.53 17.95
CA GLU A 357 7.87 -17.60 17.38
C GLU A 357 7.22 -17.16 16.05
N ASP A 358 6.96 -15.86 15.87
CA ASP A 358 6.40 -15.30 14.64
C ASP A 358 7.36 -15.40 13.42
N ARG A 359 6.92 -14.99 12.22
CA ARG A 359 7.81 -14.93 11.07
C ARG A 359 8.87 -13.85 11.26
N SER A 360 10.11 -14.25 11.02
CA SER A 360 11.28 -13.40 11.17
C SER A 360 12.15 -13.36 9.94
N PHE A 361 13.04 -12.36 9.93
CA PHE A 361 14.01 -12.12 8.87
C PHE A 361 15.38 -11.83 9.48
N PHE A 362 16.40 -12.49 8.94
CA PHE A 362 17.77 -12.44 9.42
C PHE A 362 18.73 -12.06 8.29
N LYS A 363 19.82 -11.40 8.67
CA LYS A 363 20.95 -11.05 7.81
C LYS A 363 22.26 -11.46 8.47
N PRO A 364 23.36 -11.64 7.72
CA PRO A 364 24.71 -11.73 8.27
C PRO A 364 25.02 -10.60 9.26
N VAL A 365 25.73 -10.90 10.35
CA VAL A 365 26.20 -9.85 11.29
C VAL A 365 27.16 -8.89 10.58
N ASN A 366 28.08 -9.44 9.77
CA ASN A 366 29.10 -8.73 9.01
C ASN A 366 28.98 -9.05 7.51
N TYR A 367 29.55 -8.19 6.67
CA TYR A 367 29.84 -8.56 5.28
C TYR A 367 31.06 -9.48 5.24
N TYR A 368 30.97 -10.58 4.50
CA TYR A 368 32.05 -11.56 4.40
C TYR A 368 32.71 -11.50 3.02
N ALA A 369 34.03 -11.55 3.00
CA ALA A 369 34.79 -11.82 1.78
C ALA A 369 34.96 -13.33 1.66
N LEU A 370 34.18 -13.97 0.79
CA LEU A 370 34.34 -15.39 0.51
C LEU A 370 35.35 -15.60 -0.62
N ASN A 371 36.09 -16.70 -0.52
CA ASN A 371 36.92 -17.16 -1.62
C ASN A 371 36.05 -17.58 -2.80
N LYS A 372 36.61 -17.45 -4.01
CA LYS A 372 35.97 -17.94 -5.23
C LYS A 372 35.72 -19.44 -5.13
N GLY A 373 34.54 -19.90 -5.54
CA GLY A 373 34.20 -21.31 -5.65
C GLY A 373 33.03 -21.74 -4.77
N LYS A 374 32.91 -23.05 -4.60
CA LYS A 374 31.79 -23.67 -3.89
C LYS A 374 31.83 -23.37 -2.40
N ASN A 375 30.70 -22.91 -1.88
CA ASN A 375 30.46 -22.69 -0.47
C ASN A 375 29.11 -23.33 -0.09
N ARG A 376 28.98 -23.82 1.14
CA ARG A 376 27.76 -24.45 1.65
C ARG A 376 27.24 -23.74 2.88
N PHE A 377 26.00 -23.28 2.81
CA PHE A 377 25.22 -22.85 3.97
C PHE A 377 24.43 -24.02 4.53
N SER A 378 24.41 -24.17 5.86
CA SER A 378 23.59 -25.18 6.52
C SER A 378 22.74 -24.59 7.62
N PHE A 379 21.51 -25.06 7.74
CA PHE A 379 20.56 -24.71 8.79
C PHE A 379 20.12 -26.02 9.44
N LYS A 380 20.38 -26.14 10.74
CA LYS A 380 20.17 -27.38 11.48
C LYS A 380 19.38 -27.09 12.74
N GLU A 381 18.43 -27.96 13.04
CA GLU A 381 17.74 -27.93 14.31
C GLU A 381 18.74 -28.06 15.46
N ASN A 382 18.54 -27.31 16.53
CA ASN A 382 19.33 -27.41 17.75
C ASN A 382 18.46 -27.51 19.00
N ILE A 383 17.41 -26.69 19.13
CA ILE A 383 16.36 -26.92 20.11
C ILE A 383 15.20 -27.61 19.38
N HIS A 384 14.83 -28.79 19.84
CA HIS A 384 13.83 -29.64 19.19
C HIS A 384 12.42 -29.41 19.77
N ASP A 385 11.87 -28.21 19.54
CA ASP A 385 10.53 -27.81 20.00
C ASP A 385 9.41 -28.09 18.99
N GLY A 386 9.77 -28.50 17.77
CA GLY A 386 8.84 -28.85 16.71
C GLY A 386 8.37 -27.68 15.84
N ASN A 387 8.76 -26.44 16.11
CA ASN A 387 8.19 -25.26 15.44
C ASN A 387 9.17 -24.52 14.50
N ASN A 388 10.43 -24.95 14.42
CA ASN A 388 11.48 -24.31 13.64
C ASN A 388 11.32 -24.53 12.13
N VAL A 389 10.63 -23.61 11.47
CA VAL A 389 10.38 -23.65 10.03
C VAL A 389 11.34 -22.72 9.30
N PHE A 390 12.15 -23.29 8.41
CA PHE A 390 12.95 -22.57 7.44
C PHE A 390 12.08 -22.15 6.25
N ALA A 391 11.87 -20.85 6.07
CA ALA A 391 11.08 -20.34 4.95
C ALA A 391 11.95 -20.20 3.69
N PHE A 392 12.99 -19.37 3.75
CA PHE A 392 13.92 -19.19 2.64
C PHE A 392 15.30 -18.69 3.06
N ALA A 393 16.28 -18.88 2.18
CA ALA A 393 17.56 -18.16 2.19
C ALA A 393 17.86 -17.63 0.78
N MET A 394 17.90 -16.31 0.68
CA MET A 394 18.33 -15.60 -0.52
C MET A 394 19.78 -15.16 -0.35
N ILE A 395 20.66 -15.60 -1.23
CA ILE A 395 22.11 -15.37 -1.11
C ILE A 395 22.62 -14.52 -2.26
N TYR A 396 23.44 -13.53 -1.94
CA TYR A 396 23.90 -12.52 -2.89
C TYR A 396 25.43 -12.38 -2.89
N ALA A 397 25.93 -11.93 -4.04
CA ALA A 397 27.24 -11.32 -4.16
C ALA A 397 27.07 -9.89 -4.67
N HIS A 398 27.32 -8.91 -3.80
CA HIS A 398 27.27 -7.49 -4.14
C HIS A 398 28.64 -6.99 -4.58
N PRO A 399 28.76 -6.05 -5.52
CA PRO A 399 30.05 -5.49 -5.91
C PRO A 399 30.70 -4.79 -4.70
N ARG A 400 32.03 -4.87 -4.56
CA ARG A 400 32.74 -4.32 -3.38
C ARG A 400 32.55 -2.83 -3.14
N ASP A 401 32.28 -2.06 -4.19
CA ASP A 401 32.05 -0.62 -4.15
C ASP A 401 30.58 -0.26 -3.92
N ILE A 402 29.72 -1.25 -3.59
CA ILE A 402 28.31 -1.02 -3.29
C ILE A 402 28.13 0.00 -2.17
N ILE A 403 27.25 0.97 -2.41
CA ILE A 403 26.89 1.96 -1.40
C ILE A 403 25.62 1.48 -0.71
N THR A 404 25.69 1.25 0.60
CA THR A 404 24.55 0.76 1.41
C THR A 404 23.96 1.85 2.30
N SER A 405 24.42 3.09 2.16
CA SER A 405 23.93 4.21 2.96
C SER A 405 22.48 4.55 2.61
N LYS A 406 21.70 4.87 3.65
CA LYS A 406 20.25 5.07 3.54
C LYS A 406 19.82 6.12 2.52
N HIS A 407 20.62 7.16 2.34
CA HIS A 407 20.29 8.33 1.53
C HIS A 407 20.82 8.24 0.10
N HIS A 408 21.63 7.23 -0.23
CA HIS A 408 22.13 7.10 -1.58
C HIS A 408 21.06 6.54 -2.52
N VAL A 409 20.74 7.32 -3.54
CA VAL A 409 19.85 6.91 -4.62
C VAL A 409 20.69 6.61 -5.86
N GLY A 410 20.55 5.39 -6.37
CA GLY A 410 21.27 4.88 -7.54
C GLY A 410 20.45 3.82 -8.27
N GLY A 411 21.12 2.91 -8.98
CA GLY A 411 20.50 1.76 -9.63
C GLY A 411 20.98 0.44 -9.02
N TYR A 412 20.18 -0.19 -8.17
CA TYR A 412 20.52 -1.46 -7.54
C TYR A 412 19.79 -2.60 -8.22
N SER A 413 20.52 -3.59 -8.74
CA SER A 413 19.90 -4.74 -9.41
C SER A 413 18.82 -5.43 -8.55
N VAL A 414 17.74 -5.87 -9.20
CA VAL A 414 16.67 -6.69 -8.60
C VAL A 414 16.38 -7.90 -9.50
N PHE A 415 16.01 -9.02 -8.88
CA PHE A 415 15.88 -10.33 -9.50
C PHE A 415 14.51 -10.96 -9.23
N ASP A 416 13.99 -11.73 -10.19
CA ASP A 416 12.81 -12.56 -9.96
C ASP A 416 13.13 -13.86 -9.20
N ASN A 417 12.08 -14.62 -8.90
CA ASN A 417 12.18 -15.93 -8.24
C ASN A 417 12.97 -16.99 -9.01
N TYR A 418 13.25 -16.77 -10.29
CA TYR A 418 14.11 -17.62 -11.11
C TYR A 418 15.54 -17.08 -11.22
N GLN A 419 15.92 -16.16 -10.35
CA GLN A 419 17.23 -15.52 -10.28
C GLN A 419 17.57 -14.68 -11.52
N ARG A 420 16.57 -14.32 -12.34
CA ARG A 420 16.78 -13.50 -13.53
C ARG A 420 16.71 -12.03 -13.15
N LYS A 421 17.70 -11.24 -13.58
CA LYS A 421 17.69 -9.79 -13.38
C LYS A 421 16.50 -9.18 -14.09
N ARG A 422 15.72 -8.37 -13.38
CA ARG A 422 14.54 -7.66 -13.90
C ARG A 422 14.83 -6.21 -14.23
N GLY A 423 15.71 -5.58 -13.47
CA GLY A 423 16.03 -4.17 -13.63
C GLY A 423 16.74 -3.63 -12.39
N TYR A 424 16.39 -2.41 -12.01
CA TYR A 424 17.00 -1.68 -10.91
C TYR A 424 15.94 -1.08 -9.96
N ARG A 425 16.36 -0.92 -8.70
CA ARG A 425 15.65 -0.22 -7.63
C ARG A 425 16.46 0.99 -7.16
N PRO A 426 15.82 2.02 -6.59
CA PRO A 426 16.47 3.28 -6.26
C PRO A 426 17.44 3.18 -5.08
N THR A 427 17.21 2.25 -4.14
CA THR A 427 18.02 2.11 -2.92
C THR A 427 18.45 0.66 -2.70
N PHE A 428 19.47 0.46 -1.86
CA PHE A 428 20.02 -0.87 -1.57
C PHE A 428 19.02 -1.76 -0.82
N ASP A 429 18.69 -1.41 0.43
CA ASP A 429 17.76 -2.18 1.28
C ASP A 429 17.05 -1.30 2.32
N THR A 430 17.04 0.02 2.12
CA THR A 430 16.49 0.96 3.10
C THR A 430 15.05 1.37 2.82
N CYS A 431 14.55 1.15 1.60
CA CYS A 431 13.15 1.31 1.28
C CYS A 431 12.31 0.23 1.96
N LEU A 432 11.22 0.62 2.61
CA LEU A 432 10.21 -0.28 3.17
C LEU A 432 9.73 -1.31 2.14
N MET A 433 9.55 -0.91 0.88
CA MET A 433 9.10 -1.82 -0.19
C MET A 433 10.14 -2.90 -0.55
N ARG A 434 11.40 -2.74 -0.13
CA ARG A 434 12.50 -3.68 -0.37
C ARG A 434 12.89 -4.47 0.88
N ASP A 435 12.86 -3.81 2.03
CA ASP A 435 12.99 -4.42 3.33
C ASP A 435 11.81 -4.01 4.20
N MET A 436 10.83 -4.90 4.34
CA MET A 436 9.61 -4.66 5.13
C MET A 436 9.93 -4.27 6.58
N ARG A 437 11.11 -4.64 7.10
CA ARG A 437 11.55 -4.25 8.45
C ARG A 437 11.94 -2.78 8.54
N SER A 438 12.23 -2.12 7.42
CA SER A 438 12.39 -0.67 7.37
C SER A 438 11.06 0.01 7.68
N ASN A 439 11.12 1.11 8.40
CA ASN A 439 9.96 1.95 8.71
C ASN A 439 9.90 3.21 7.83
N GLN A 440 10.64 3.25 6.71
CA GLN A 440 10.69 4.40 5.81
C GLN A 440 10.70 3.96 4.34
N PHE A 441 9.92 4.66 3.54
CA PHE A 441 10.00 4.59 2.08
C PHE A 441 11.26 5.29 1.56
N CYS A 442 11.75 4.88 0.39
CA CYS A 442 12.76 5.65 -0.31
C CYS A 442 12.16 6.96 -0.83
N SER A 443 13.02 7.94 -1.13
CA SER A 443 12.57 9.25 -1.62
C SER A 443 11.76 9.18 -2.93
N VAL A 444 12.03 8.18 -3.78
CA VAL A 444 11.29 7.96 -5.03
C VAL A 444 9.85 7.53 -4.74
N ASP A 445 9.64 6.63 -3.79
CA ASP A 445 8.30 6.21 -3.36
C ASP A 445 7.57 7.33 -2.63
N GLN A 446 8.27 8.08 -1.76
CA GLN A 446 7.67 9.21 -1.05
C GLN A 446 7.14 10.28 -2.03
N GLU A 447 7.94 10.65 -3.03
CA GLU A 447 7.53 11.61 -4.06
C GLU A 447 6.33 11.09 -4.86
N ASN A 448 6.38 9.80 -5.24
CA ASN A 448 5.31 9.16 -5.99
C ASN A 448 3.99 9.13 -5.20
N MET A 449 4.03 8.81 -3.90
CA MET A 449 2.85 8.85 -3.04
C MET A 449 2.27 10.26 -2.92
N TRP A 450 3.09 11.30 -2.71
CA TRP A 450 2.62 12.69 -2.70
C TRP A 450 1.85 13.07 -3.97
N LYS A 451 2.42 12.74 -5.14
CA LYS A 451 1.79 13.00 -6.44
C LYS A 451 0.44 12.30 -6.57
N ARG A 452 0.37 11.04 -6.15
CA ARG A 452 -0.85 10.23 -6.23
C ARG A 452 -1.92 10.66 -5.23
N PHE A 453 -1.53 11.12 -4.04
CA PHE A 453 -2.50 11.62 -3.07
C PHE A 453 -3.05 12.99 -3.49
N LEU A 454 -2.21 13.90 -3.95
CA LEU A 454 -2.64 15.22 -4.42
C LEU A 454 -3.38 15.19 -5.76
N SER A 455 -3.29 14.09 -6.53
CA SER A 455 -4.20 13.89 -7.67
C SER A 455 -5.64 13.57 -7.23
N LYS A 456 -5.85 13.20 -5.96
CA LYS A 456 -7.17 12.88 -5.38
C LYS A 456 -7.68 13.94 -4.40
N ILE A 457 -6.77 14.67 -3.73
CA ILE A 457 -7.05 15.62 -2.66
C ILE A 457 -6.69 17.03 -3.11
N SER A 458 -7.59 17.98 -2.84
CA SER A 458 -7.32 19.40 -2.96
C SER A 458 -6.58 19.92 -1.73
N ILE A 459 -5.61 20.81 -1.95
CA ILE A 459 -4.86 21.46 -0.86
C ILE A 459 -5.71 22.39 0.03
N LEU A 460 -6.93 22.73 -0.40
CA LEU A 460 -7.92 23.47 0.39
C LEU A 460 -9.16 22.61 0.62
N ASP A 461 -9.68 22.61 1.84
CA ASP A 461 -10.93 21.93 2.19
C ASP A 461 -12.16 22.76 1.81
N GLU A 462 -12.11 24.06 2.10
CA GLU A 462 -13.15 25.01 1.76
C GLU A 462 -12.58 26.39 1.47
N TYR A 463 -13.32 27.18 0.71
CA TYR A 463 -13.05 28.60 0.57
C TYR A 463 -14.34 29.39 0.38
N LYS A 464 -14.31 30.66 0.83
CA LYS A 464 -15.38 31.62 0.66
C LYS A 464 -14.81 32.97 0.23
N VAL A 465 -15.35 33.52 -0.85
CA VAL A 465 -15.02 34.85 -1.34
C VAL A 465 -16.23 35.76 -1.13
N THR A 466 -16.03 36.92 -0.52
CA THR A 466 -17.10 37.89 -0.24
C THR A 466 -16.67 39.29 -0.66
N LYS A 467 -17.40 39.89 -1.59
CA LYS A 467 -17.17 41.27 -2.02
C LYS A 467 -17.55 42.25 -0.90
N LYS A 468 -16.63 43.13 -0.53
CA LYS A 468 -16.85 44.20 0.46
C LYS A 468 -17.40 45.45 -0.21
N ARG A 469 -17.99 46.35 0.59
CA ARG A 469 -18.56 47.63 0.13
C ARG A 469 -17.54 48.55 -0.57
N ASN A 470 -16.26 48.43 -0.22
CA ASN A 470 -15.16 49.21 -0.80
C ASN A 470 -14.57 48.58 -2.08
N GLY A 471 -15.26 47.61 -2.70
CA GLY A 471 -14.83 46.95 -3.93
C GLY A 471 -13.88 45.76 -3.72
N GLN A 472 -13.10 45.75 -2.65
CA GLN A 472 -12.18 44.66 -2.30
C GLN A 472 -12.91 43.35 -1.95
N TYR A 473 -12.20 42.24 -2.00
CA TYR A 473 -12.75 40.93 -1.64
C TYR A 473 -12.13 40.40 -0.34
N LEU A 474 -12.98 39.94 0.57
CA LEU A 474 -12.57 39.11 1.69
C LEU A 474 -12.49 37.66 1.21
N VAL A 475 -11.34 37.03 1.44
CA VAL A 475 -11.15 35.62 1.16
C VAL A 475 -10.94 34.89 2.48
N GLN A 476 -11.70 33.81 2.68
CA GLN A 476 -11.55 32.88 3.79
C GLN A 476 -11.26 31.50 3.21
N VAL A 477 -10.24 30.82 3.71
CA VAL A 477 -9.80 29.51 3.23
C VAL A 477 -9.47 28.60 4.41
N ASN A 478 -9.72 27.31 4.25
CA ASN A 478 -9.24 26.28 5.15
C ASN A 478 -8.28 25.34 4.39
N ALA A 479 -7.06 25.16 4.91
CA ALA A 479 -6.08 24.28 4.29
C ALA A 479 -6.29 22.84 4.71
N ALA A 480 -6.22 21.93 3.74
CA ALA A 480 -6.19 20.48 3.98
C ALA A 480 -4.83 20.01 4.53
N LEU A 481 -3.78 20.82 4.35
CA LEU A 481 -2.38 20.50 4.66
C LEU A 481 -1.72 21.64 5.41
N ASN A 482 -1.28 21.44 6.66
CA ASN A 482 -0.63 22.48 7.45
C ASN A 482 0.61 22.05 8.25
N ARG A 483 0.93 20.76 8.36
CA ARG A 483 2.05 20.27 9.20
C ARG A 483 3.30 19.88 8.43
N HIS A 484 3.16 19.13 7.33
CA HIS A 484 4.29 18.46 6.65
C HIS A 484 4.69 19.08 5.31
N GLY A 485 4.46 20.38 5.17
CA GLY A 485 4.90 21.18 4.03
C GLY A 485 4.59 22.66 4.23
N LYS A 486 4.66 23.42 3.14
CA LYS A 486 4.39 24.87 3.14
C LYS A 486 3.42 25.20 2.02
N ILE A 487 2.35 25.91 2.36
CA ILE A 487 1.48 26.54 1.38
C ILE A 487 1.92 27.99 1.20
N SER A 488 2.15 28.39 -0.05
CA SER A 488 2.32 29.80 -0.45
C SER A 488 1.11 30.26 -1.25
N MET A 489 0.87 31.57 -1.24
CA MET A 489 -0.27 32.19 -1.89
C MET A 489 0.20 33.28 -2.86
N GLN A 490 -0.38 33.32 -4.06
CA GLN A 490 -0.07 34.32 -5.09
C GLN A 490 -1.35 34.96 -5.62
N GLY A 491 -1.41 36.30 -5.62
CA GLY A 491 -2.50 37.04 -6.27
C GLY A 491 -2.18 37.30 -7.73
N ILE A 492 -3.12 37.00 -8.62
CA ILE A 492 -2.95 37.10 -10.07
C ILE A 492 -3.97 38.10 -10.63
N ASP A 493 -3.49 39.04 -11.44
CA ASP A 493 -4.35 40.05 -12.10
C ASP A 493 -4.97 39.55 -13.42
N GLU A 494 -5.82 40.37 -14.03
CA GLU A 494 -6.48 40.08 -15.31
C GLU A 494 -5.50 39.69 -16.43
N ASN A 495 -4.30 40.27 -16.43
CA ASN A 495 -3.23 40.03 -17.40
C ASN A 495 -2.36 38.79 -17.08
N ASN A 496 -2.78 37.93 -16.14
CA ASN A 496 -2.02 36.76 -15.67
C ASN A 496 -0.69 37.10 -14.98
N LYS A 497 -0.51 38.32 -14.47
CA LYS A 497 0.70 38.72 -13.74
C LYS A 497 0.54 38.47 -12.25
N VAL A 498 1.58 37.93 -11.63
CA VAL A 498 1.66 37.81 -10.16
C VAL A 498 1.86 39.20 -9.55
N VAL A 499 0.89 39.64 -8.75
CA VAL A 499 0.88 40.95 -8.07
C VAL A 499 1.49 40.85 -6.67
N PHE A 500 1.24 39.76 -5.96
CA PHE A 500 1.84 39.50 -4.65
C PHE A 500 2.18 38.01 -4.47
N THR A 501 3.09 37.72 -3.55
CA THR A 501 3.37 36.36 -3.05
C THR A 501 3.52 36.42 -1.54
N GLU A 502 2.72 35.65 -0.83
CA GLU A 502 2.65 35.66 0.64
C GLU A 502 2.68 34.25 1.21
N LYS A 503 2.96 34.16 2.52
CA LYS A 503 2.71 32.91 3.27
C LYS A 503 1.21 32.67 3.39
N PHE A 504 0.83 31.40 3.51
CA PHE A 504 -0.57 31.02 3.69
C PHE A 504 -1.21 31.70 4.92
N MET A 505 -2.43 32.18 4.73
CA MET A 505 -3.29 32.78 5.75
C MET A 505 -4.72 32.29 5.54
N ASN A 506 -5.41 31.92 6.63
CA ASN A 506 -6.81 31.45 6.56
C ASN A 506 -7.78 32.55 6.16
N GLN A 507 -7.40 33.82 6.33
CA GLN A 507 -8.24 34.96 6.01
C GLN A 507 -7.39 36.15 5.59
N PHE A 508 -7.74 36.77 4.46
CA PHE A 508 -7.02 37.91 3.90
C PHE A 508 -7.91 38.75 2.98
N ILE A 509 -7.49 39.98 2.68
CA ILE A 509 -8.20 40.89 1.78
C ILE A 509 -7.41 40.98 0.48
N VAL A 510 -8.08 40.87 -0.65
CA VAL A 510 -7.49 41.11 -1.96
C VAL A 510 -8.14 42.31 -2.66
N PRO A 511 -7.34 43.14 -3.38
CA PRO A 511 -7.87 44.19 -4.24
C PRO A 511 -8.80 43.63 -5.32
N ASP A 512 -9.67 44.48 -5.85
CA ASP A 512 -10.56 44.14 -6.96
C ASP A 512 -9.83 43.90 -8.27
N THR A 513 -8.57 44.34 -8.40
CA THR A 513 -7.69 44.06 -9.55
C THR A 513 -7.18 42.61 -9.61
N ILE A 514 -7.38 41.83 -8.54
CA ILE A 514 -6.98 40.43 -8.48
C ILE A 514 -8.13 39.56 -8.98
N LYS A 515 -7.92 38.82 -10.07
CA LYS A 515 -8.92 37.88 -10.61
C LYS A 515 -8.88 36.53 -9.91
N GLU A 516 -7.72 36.11 -9.45
CA GLU A 516 -7.47 34.76 -8.97
C GLU A 516 -6.42 34.77 -7.86
N VAL A 517 -6.61 33.91 -6.87
CA VAL A 517 -5.59 33.59 -5.88
C VAL A 517 -5.16 32.15 -6.06
N ARG A 518 -3.86 31.94 -6.26
CA ARG A 518 -3.23 30.64 -6.44
C ARG A 518 -2.53 30.22 -5.15
N PHE A 519 -2.80 29.00 -4.71
CA PHE A 519 -2.17 28.34 -3.58
C PHE A 519 -1.25 27.23 -4.08
N SER A 520 -0.03 27.16 -3.56
CA SER A 520 0.96 26.15 -3.97
C SER A 520 1.52 25.43 -2.75
N PHE A 521 1.42 24.10 -2.72
CA PHE A 521 1.98 23.26 -1.66
C PHE A 521 3.40 22.78 -2.03
N THR A 522 4.32 22.84 -1.06
CA THR A 522 5.71 22.38 -1.21
C THR A 522 6.16 21.55 -0.01
N THR A 523 6.98 20.53 -0.24
CA THR A 523 7.56 19.64 0.79
C THR A 523 8.97 19.16 0.36
N SER A 524 9.83 18.82 1.32
CA SER A 524 11.16 18.28 1.02
C SER A 524 11.14 16.88 0.39
N GLU A 525 10.01 16.19 0.47
CA GLU A 525 9.81 14.83 -0.07
C GLU A 525 9.46 14.83 -1.57
N VAL A 526 9.41 15.99 -2.22
CA VAL A 526 9.11 16.14 -3.66
C VAL A 526 10.14 17.05 -4.31
N ARG A 527 10.82 16.56 -5.36
CA ARG A 527 11.77 17.35 -6.18
C ARG A 527 11.17 17.81 -7.50
N LYS A 528 10.15 17.11 -8.02
CA LYS A 528 9.48 17.46 -9.26
C LYS A 528 7.98 17.67 -9.04
N TYR A 529 7.57 18.93 -8.92
CA TYR A 529 6.17 19.36 -8.75
C TYR A 529 5.40 19.34 -10.07
N ASP A 530 4.09 19.13 -9.98
CA ASP A 530 3.14 19.23 -11.08
C ASP A 530 1.90 20.07 -10.68
N SER A 531 0.88 20.12 -11.55
CA SER A 531 -0.31 20.93 -11.33
C SER A 531 -1.15 20.49 -10.13
N ASN A 532 -1.03 19.25 -9.64
CA ASN A 532 -1.79 18.75 -8.49
C ASN A 532 -1.36 19.43 -7.17
N PHE A 533 -0.18 20.03 -7.15
CA PHE A 533 0.34 20.78 -6.00
C PHE A 533 -0.18 22.23 -5.95
N VAL A 534 -1.07 22.60 -6.87
CA VAL A 534 -1.56 23.96 -7.03
C VAL A 534 -3.10 23.97 -7.03
N LYS A 535 -3.70 24.89 -6.27
CA LYS A 535 -5.14 25.17 -6.31
C LYS A 535 -5.36 26.66 -6.53
N SER A 536 -6.23 26.97 -7.47
CA SER A 536 -6.62 28.34 -7.78
C SER A 536 -8.07 28.56 -7.38
N ILE A 537 -8.35 29.72 -6.79
CA ILE A 537 -9.71 30.20 -6.54
C ILE A 537 -9.94 31.48 -7.34
N ARG A 538 -11.09 31.57 -8.00
CA ARG A 538 -11.52 32.82 -8.64
C ARG A 538 -12.03 33.80 -7.60
N ILE A 539 -11.66 35.06 -7.76
CA ILE A 539 -12.06 36.16 -6.89
C ILE A 539 -13.17 36.99 -7.52
N GLN A 540 -13.02 37.29 -8.82
CA GLN A 540 -13.99 37.98 -9.64
C GLN A 540 -14.97 37.01 -10.29
#